data_AF-A0A914DED6-F1
#
_entry.id   AF-A0A914DED6-F1
#
_cell.length_a   1.000
_cell.length_b   1.000
_cell.length_c   1.000
_cell.angle_alpha   90.00
_cell.angle_beta   90.00
_cell.angle_gamma   90.00
#
_symmetry.space_group_name_H-M   'P 1'
#
loop_
_entity.id
_entity.type
_entity.pdbx_description
1 polymer ?
#
loop_
_entity_poly.entity_id
_entity_poly.type
_entity_poly.pdbx_seq_one_letter_code
_entity_poly.pdbx_strand_id
1 'polypeptide(L)' 'MSGRKRESANVRYAYRAKGMIKRNATTKVNSTRKLKKALKKAWKEINLETLIKTVDDFPKRLEACIAANGGYFE' A
#
# COMPACT_ATOMS: atom_id res chain seq x y z
N MET A 1 15.79 -13.09 -17.19
CA MET A 1 16.16 -12.67 -15.80
C MET A 1 15.53 -11.34 -15.34
N SER A 2 14.58 -10.73 -16.07
CA SER A 2 14.09 -9.35 -15.81
C SER A 2 12.77 -9.25 -15.01
N GLY A 3 11.98 -10.33 -14.92
CA GLY A 3 10.64 -10.31 -14.31
C GLY A 3 10.60 -10.28 -12.77
N ARG A 4 11.38 -11.15 -12.11
CA ARG A 4 11.35 -11.34 -10.64
C ARG A 4 11.68 -10.08 -9.81
N LYS A 5 12.51 -9.16 -10.33
CA LYS A 5 12.86 -7.92 -9.61
C LYS A 5 11.75 -6.87 -9.63
N ARG A 6 10.84 -6.90 -10.61
CA ARG A 6 9.72 -5.94 -10.73
C ARG A 6 8.52 -6.34 -9.87
N GLU A 7 8.22 -7.64 -9.77
CA GLU A 7 7.21 -8.18 -8.85
C GLU A 7 7.44 -7.73 -7.40
N SER A 8 8.66 -7.91 -6.89
CA SER A 8 8.99 -7.54 -5.51
C SER A 8 9.00 -6.02 -5.27
N ALA A 9 9.14 -5.20 -6.32
CA ALA A 9 9.13 -3.73 -6.19
C ALA A 9 7.71 -3.19 -6.08
N ASN A 10 6.76 -3.83 -6.76
CA ASN A 10 5.42 -3.31 -6.86
C ASN A 10 4.55 -3.57 -5.63
N VAL A 11 4.64 -4.79 -5.09
CA VAL A 11 4.06 -5.18 -3.81
C VAL A 11 4.51 -4.21 -2.70
N ARG A 12 5.79 -3.82 -2.73
CA ARG A 12 6.37 -2.84 -1.82
C ARG A 12 5.63 -1.50 -1.80
N TYR A 13 5.08 -0.98 -2.90
CA TYR A 13 4.41 0.33 -2.91
C TYR A 13 3.04 0.31 -2.22
N ALA A 14 2.23 -0.73 -2.47
CA ALA A 14 0.95 -0.91 -1.81
C ALA A 14 1.13 -1.11 -0.29
N TYR A 15 2.08 -1.96 0.12
CA TYR A 15 2.41 -2.16 1.52
C TYR A 15 3.05 -0.91 2.17
N ARG A 16 3.80 -0.10 1.41
CA ARG A 16 4.37 1.16 1.88
C ARG A 16 3.29 2.21 2.14
N ALA A 17 2.32 2.39 1.23
CA ALA A 17 1.20 3.30 1.43
C ALA A 17 0.37 2.88 2.66
N LYS A 18 0.04 1.57 2.76
CA LYS A 18 -0.64 0.99 3.92
C LYS A 18 0.16 1.18 5.22
N GLY A 19 1.48 1.01 5.19
CA GLY A 19 2.37 1.20 6.33
C GLY A 19 2.49 2.67 6.76
N MET A 20 2.49 3.63 5.83
CA MET A 20 2.44 5.07 6.14
C MET A 20 1.16 5.44 6.89
N ILE A 21 0.02 4.96 6.42
CA ILE A 21 -1.28 5.20 7.08
C ILE A 21 -1.31 4.55 8.45
N LYS A 22 -0.88 3.28 8.57
CA LYS A 22 -0.89 2.53 9.84
C LYS A 22 -0.05 3.22 10.92
N ARG A 23 1.17 3.66 10.60
CA ARG A 23 2.07 4.36 11.55
C ARG A 23 1.47 5.66 12.10
N ASN A 24 0.72 6.38 11.27
CA ASN A 24 0.06 7.63 11.66
C ASN A 24 -1.27 7.41 12.40
N ALA A 25 -1.86 6.21 12.32
CA ALA A 25 -3.06 5.84 13.08
C ALA A 25 -2.72 5.29 14.48
N THR A 26 -1.55 4.68 14.68
CA THR A 26 -1.16 3.98 15.92
C THR A 26 -0.41 4.85 16.94
N THR A 27 -0.08 6.09 16.63
CA THR A 27 0.63 7.00 17.54
C THR A 27 -0.32 7.64 18.55
N LYS A 28 -0.73 6.90 19.59
CA LYS A 28 -1.44 7.39 20.82
C LYS A 28 -2.41 8.57 20.56
N VAL A 29 -3.34 8.37 19.63
CA VAL A 29 -4.27 9.43 19.26
C VAL A 29 -5.54 9.32 20.12
N ASN A 30 -5.53 9.95 21.30
CA ASN A 30 -6.62 9.84 22.30
C ASN A 30 -7.94 10.55 21.89
N SER A 31 -8.13 10.85 20.61
CA SER A 31 -9.33 11.54 20.10
C SER A 31 -9.54 11.27 18.62
N THR A 32 -10.78 10.97 18.25
CA THR A 32 -11.23 10.80 16.86
C THR A 32 -10.88 12.01 15.98
N ARG A 33 -10.93 13.24 16.52
CA ARG A 33 -10.55 14.46 15.80
C ARG A 33 -9.07 14.48 15.43
N LYS A 34 -8.20 14.10 16.38
CA LYS A 34 -6.76 14.01 16.15
C LYS A 34 -6.45 12.89 15.17
N LEU A 35 -7.15 11.76 15.23
CA LEU A 35 -6.98 10.63 14.30
C LEU A 35 -7.33 11.04 12.88
N LYS A 36 -8.48 11.70 12.69
CA LYS A 36 -8.90 12.24 11.39
C LYS A 36 -7.86 13.22 10.81
N LYS A 37 -7.27 14.08 11.65
CA LYS A 37 -6.21 15.01 11.24
C LYS A 37 -4.94 14.26 10.81
N ALA A 38 -4.52 13.27 11.59
CA ALA A 38 -3.35 12.44 11.30
C ALA A 38 -3.52 11.65 10.00
N LEU A 39 -4.69 11.03 9.77
CA LEU A 39 -5.01 10.32 8.53
C LEU A 39 -5.00 11.25 7.32
N LYS A 40 -5.60 12.44 7.42
CA LYS A 40 -5.58 13.44 6.34
C LYS A 40 -4.16 13.91 6.01
N LYS A 41 -3.30 14.08 7.04
CA LYS A 41 -1.88 14.42 6.84
C LYS A 41 -1.15 13.28 6.14
N ALA A 42 -1.31 12.05 6.63
CA ALA A 42 -0.70 10.85 6.06
C ALA A 42 -1.07 10.69 4.58
N TRP A 43 -2.35 10.91 4.23
CA TRP A 43 -2.83 10.84 2.86
C TRP A 43 -2.13 11.86 1.94
N LYS A 44 -1.96 13.11 2.41
CA LYS A 44 -1.28 14.16 1.65
C LYS A 44 0.21 13.92 1.46
N GLU A 45 0.84 13.15 2.35
CA GLU A 45 2.28 12.81 2.26
C GLU A 45 2.56 11.66 1.28
N ILE A 46 1.54 10.93 0.82
CA ILE A 46 1.70 9.92 -0.22
C ILE A 46 1.90 10.64 -1.55
N ASN A 47 3.08 10.47 -2.15
CA ASN A 47 3.37 11.08 -3.44
C ASN A 47 2.58 10.39 -4.57
N LEU A 48 2.32 11.15 -5.64
CA LEU A 48 1.53 10.68 -6.78
C LEU A 48 2.15 9.44 -7.44
N GLU A 49 3.48 9.38 -7.52
CA GLU A 49 4.21 8.24 -8.07
C GLU A 49 3.92 6.93 -7.31
N THR A 50 3.82 6.98 -5.98
CA THR A 50 3.45 5.80 -5.17
C THR A 50 2.01 5.37 -5.46
N LEU A 51 1.10 6.32 -5.67
CA LEU A 51 -0.29 6.02 -6.02
C LEU A 51 -0.38 5.36 -7.41
N ILE A 52 0.27 5.95 -8.42
CA ILE A 52 0.33 5.42 -9.79
C ILE A 52 0.86 3.98 -9.77
N LYS A 53 2.02 3.75 -9.14
CA LYS A 53 2.61 2.41 -9.06
C LYS A 53 1.74 1.41 -8.29
N THR A 54 0.96 1.86 -7.31
CA THR A 54 0.01 1.00 -6.60
C THR A 54 -1.15 0.57 -7.51
N VAL A 55 -1.66 1.49 -8.33
CA VAL A 55 -2.73 1.22 -9.30
C VAL A 55 -2.21 0.31 -10.43
N ASP A 56 -1.06 0.62 -10.99
CA ASP A 56 -0.43 -0.16 -12.07
C ASP A 56 -0.09 -1.59 -11.65
N ASP A 57 0.10 -1.83 -10.35
CA ASP A 57 0.35 -3.16 -9.82
C ASP A 57 -0.90 -4.00 -9.57
N PHE A 58 -2.06 -3.36 -9.46
CA PHE A 58 -3.29 -4.04 -9.11
C PHE A 58 -3.63 -5.19 -10.06
N PRO A 59 -3.52 -5.06 -11.40
CA PRO A 59 -3.76 -6.17 -12.31
C PRO A 59 -2.84 -7.37 -12.07
N LYS A 60 -1.55 -7.14 -11.78
CA LYS A 60 -0.60 -8.22 -11.51
C LYS A 60 -0.92 -8.96 -10.22
N ARG A 61 -1.34 -8.24 -9.18
CA ARG A 61 -1.78 -8.85 -7.93
C ARG A 61 -3.08 -9.63 -8.11
N LEU A 62 -3.97 -9.18 -8.98
CA LEU A 62 -5.19 -9.91 -9.30
C LEU A 62 -4.87 -11.22 -10.04
N GLU A 63 -3.98 -11.17 -11.03
CA GLU A 63 -3.46 -12.36 -11.73
C GLU A 63 -2.83 -13.36 -10.74
N ALA A 64 -1.98 -12.89 -9.82
CA ALA A 64 -1.36 -13.73 -8.80
C ALA A 64 -2.40 -14.35 -7.85
N CYS A 65 -3.44 -13.60 -7.47
CA CYS A 65 -4.56 -14.10 -6.68
C CYS A 65 -5.33 -15.21 -7.40
N ILE A 66 -5.61 -15.01 -8.69
CA ILE A 66 -6.29 -16.01 -9.53
C ILE A 66 -5.42 -17.27 -9.65
N ALA A 67 -4.12 -17.12 -9.92
CA ALA A 67 -3.18 -18.23 -10.00
C ALA A 67 -3.05 -19.00 -8.67
N ALA A 68 -3.19 -18.30 -7.54
CA ALA A 68 -3.22 -18.91 -6.21
C ALA A 68 -4.60 -19.51 -5.84
N ASN A 69 -5.60 -19.47 -6.73
CA ASN A 69 -6.99 -19.84 -6.45
C ASN A 69 -7.56 -19.15 -5.20
N GLY A 70 -7.26 -17.86 -5.05
CA GLY A 70 -7.61 -17.07 -3.86
C GLY A 70 -6.74 -17.33 -2.62
N GLY A 71 -5.74 -18.21 -2.72
CA GLY A 71 -4.75 -18.48 -1.67
C GLY A 71 -3.74 -17.35 -1.46
N TYR A 72 -2.79 -17.57 -0.56
CA TYR A 72 -1.71 -16.60 -0.32
C TYR A 72 -0.77 -16.52 -1.54
N PHE A 73 -0.36 -15.29 -1.89
CA PHE A 73 0.61 -14.99 -2.93
C PHE A 73 1.50 -13.82 -2.47
N GLU A 74 2.78 -13.84 -2.88
CA GLU A 74 3.76 -12.79 -2.59
C GLU A 74 3.75 -11.66 -3.61
#